data_AF-A0A8H4RAK7-F1
#
_entry.id   AF-A0A8H4RAK7-F1
#
_cell.length_a   1.000
_cell.length_b   1.000
_cell.length_c   1.000
_cell.angle_alpha   90.00
_cell.angle_beta   90.00
_cell.angle_gamma   90.00
#
_symmetry.space_group_name_H-M   'P 1'
#
loop_
_entity.id
_entity.type
_entity.pdbx_description
1 polymer ?
#
loop_
_entity_poly.entity_id
_entity_poly.type
_entity_poly.pdbx_seq_one_letter_code
_entity_poly.pdbx_strand_id
1 'polypeptide(L)'
;MAQNLTPDELESLFHWSKFGQQGEPSNRRIQSTEFREISGFLIPVVSTWGVPVPRAEFSKLINGFLPSSMDNKWFVYADGPDARGNAVVYMVRSWTGYKLVELKIKVPVDEDGKFAEEDSKITEITWESSQERYTDQTEEGAKEMAREVCNWVLDVKLG
;
A
#
# COMPACT_ATOMS: atom_id res chain seq x y z
N MET A 1 1.79 -22.15 32.28
CA MET A 1 3.00 -22.56 31.53
C MET A 1 3.07 -21.68 30.30
N ALA A 2 4.11 -20.85 30.17
CA ALA A 2 4.32 -20.12 28.93
C ALA A 2 4.75 -21.16 27.87
N GLN A 3 3.96 -21.32 26.82
CA GLN A 3 4.37 -22.13 25.68
C GLN A 3 5.55 -21.41 25.01
N ASN A 4 6.67 -22.11 24.83
CA ASN A 4 7.77 -21.59 24.03
C ASN A 4 7.31 -21.64 22.57
N LEU A 5 7.05 -20.46 22.00
CA LEU A 5 6.73 -20.33 20.59
C LEU A 5 7.97 -20.71 19.76
N THR A 6 7.73 -21.43 18.67
CA THR A 6 8.72 -21.67 17.63
C THR A 6 9.08 -20.37 16.91
N PRO A 7 10.23 -20.30 16.22
CA PRO A 7 10.59 -19.14 15.40
C PRO A 7 9.50 -18.78 14.37
N ASP A 8 8.94 -19.76 13.68
CA ASP A 8 7.91 -19.56 12.66
C ASP A 8 6.61 -18.99 13.25
N GLU A 9 6.21 -19.43 14.45
CA GLU A 9 5.06 -18.88 15.17
C GLU A 9 5.33 -17.44 15.62
N LEU A 10 6.55 -17.13 16.06
CA LEU A 10 6.94 -15.76 16.39
C LEU A 10 6.88 -14.86 15.16
N GLU A 11 7.41 -15.29 14.02
CA GLU A 11 7.36 -14.55 12.76
C GLU A 11 5.92 -14.31 12.31
N SER A 12 5.07 -15.32 12.40
CA SER A 12 3.64 -15.20 12.08
C SER A 12 2.94 -14.18 12.99
N LEU A 13 3.25 -14.17 14.29
CA LEU A 13 2.71 -13.20 15.23
C LEU A 13 3.23 -11.78 14.96
N PHE A 14 4.51 -11.63 14.60
CA PHE A 14 5.08 -10.33 14.22
C PHE A 14 4.45 -9.81 12.94
N HIS A 15 4.25 -10.68 11.95
CA HIS A 15 3.58 -10.34 10.69
C HIS A 15 2.14 -9.90 10.96
N TRP A 16 1.36 -10.68 11.70
CA TRP A 16 0.00 -10.32 12.09
C TRP A 16 -0.04 -9.02 12.92
N SER A 17 0.94 -8.80 13.81
CA SER A 17 1.06 -7.55 14.58
C SER A 17 1.22 -6.33 13.68
N LYS A 18 2.01 -6.44 12.60
CA LYS A 18 2.24 -5.34 11.65
C LYS A 18 1.12 -5.18 10.64
N PHE A 19 0.72 -6.26 9.97
CA PHE A 19 -0.15 -6.21 8.79
C PHE A 19 -1.60 -6.61 9.06
N GLY A 20 -1.84 -7.32 10.16
CA GLY A 20 -3.18 -7.77 10.53
C GLY A 20 -3.59 -9.04 9.82
N GLN A 21 -4.90 -9.27 9.78
CA GLN A 21 -5.47 -10.33 8.94
C GLN A 21 -5.21 -10.05 7.46
N GLN A 22 -5.08 -11.14 6.70
CA GLN A 22 -5.02 -11.06 5.24
C GLN A 22 -6.24 -10.30 4.71
N GLY A 23 -6.03 -9.42 3.76
CA GLY A 23 -7.12 -8.63 3.18
C GLY A 23 -7.93 -9.44 2.17
N GLU A 24 -9.21 -9.11 2.05
CA GLU A 24 -10.05 -9.49 0.92
C GLU A 24 -10.07 -8.33 -0.08
N PRO A 25 -9.41 -8.45 -1.26
CA PRO A 25 -9.28 -7.34 -2.20
C PRO A 25 -10.64 -6.86 -2.71
N SER A 26 -10.78 -5.53 -2.85
CA SER A 26 -12.01 -4.95 -3.37
C SER A 26 -12.17 -5.22 -4.87
N ASN A 27 -13.40 -5.56 -5.29
CA ASN A 27 -13.77 -5.65 -6.70
C ASN A 27 -14.18 -4.30 -7.32
N ARG A 28 -14.17 -3.23 -6.52
CA ARG A 28 -14.48 -1.86 -6.93
C ARG A 28 -13.44 -0.89 -6.39
N ARG A 29 -13.38 0.30 -6.99
CA ARG A 29 -12.56 1.39 -6.46
C ARG A 29 -13.11 1.90 -5.13
N ILE A 30 -12.26 1.83 -4.11
CA ILE A 30 -12.45 2.45 -2.80
C ILE A 30 -12.02 3.92 -2.86
N GLN A 31 -12.85 4.81 -2.32
CA GLN A 31 -12.59 6.25 -2.24
C GLN A 31 -12.11 6.66 -0.85
N SER A 32 -11.33 7.75 -0.77
CA SER A 32 -10.87 8.31 0.50
C SER A 32 -12.02 8.69 1.44
N THR A 33 -13.17 9.10 0.90
CA THR A 33 -14.37 9.49 1.65
C THR A 33 -15.11 8.32 2.30
N GLU A 34 -14.77 7.07 1.95
CA GLU A 34 -15.36 5.87 2.57
C GLU A 34 -14.70 5.52 3.90
N PHE A 35 -13.59 6.18 4.21
CA PHE A 35 -12.90 6.02 5.47
C PHE A 35 -13.09 7.25 6.35
N ARG A 36 -12.90 7.07 7.66
CA ARG A 36 -12.82 8.18 8.61
C ARG A 36 -11.66 9.13 8.26
N GLU A 37 -11.54 10.21 9.01
CA GLU A 37 -10.52 11.23 8.79
C GLU A 37 -9.12 10.64 8.55
N ILE A 38 -8.51 11.06 7.43
CA ILE A 38 -7.15 10.68 7.03
C ILE A 38 -6.24 11.84 7.35
N SER A 39 -5.25 11.60 8.20
CA SER A 39 -4.18 12.56 8.44
C SER A 39 -3.06 12.34 7.41
N GLY A 40 -2.71 13.37 6.66
CA GLY A 40 -1.56 13.36 5.76
C GLY A 40 -0.23 13.18 6.52
N PHE A 41 0.88 13.12 5.80
CA PHE A 41 2.22 12.97 6.40
C PHE A 41 2.58 14.13 7.34
N LEU A 42 3.31 13.83 8.41
CA LEU A 42 3.93 14.82 9.29
C LEU A 42 5.37 15.11 8.84
N ILE A 43 6.20 14.08 8.65
CA ILE A 43 7.56 14.20 8.10
C ILE A 43 7.70 13.26 6.90
N PRO A 44 7.27 13.67 5.70
CA PRO A 44 7.40 12.85 4.50
C PRO A 44 8.86 12.75 4.06
N VAL A 45 9.30 11.53 3.74
CA VAL A 45 10.56 11.27 3.02
C VAL A 45 10.23 10.60 1.70
N VAL A 46 10.96 10.96 0.65
CA VAL A 46 10.71 10.54 -0.74
C VAL A 46 11.93 9.80 -1.28
N SER A 47 11.71 8.70 -1.99
CA SER A 47 12.76 7.99 -2.73
C SER A 47 12.23 7.41 -4.03
N THR A 48 13.10 7.31 -5.03
CA THR A 48 12.78 6.62 -6.28
C THR A 48 12.62 5.12 -6.03
N TRP A 49 11.67 4.49 -6.71
CA TRP A 49 11.45 3.07 -6.55
C TRP A 49 10.89 2.43 -7.81
N GLY A 50 11.77 2.02 -8.73
CA GLY A 50 11.40 1.53 -10.05
C GLY A 50 10.90 0.08 -10.10
N VAL A 51 9.80 -0.24 -9.44
CA VAL A 51 9.22 -1.60 -9.39
C VAL A 51 8.09 -1.76 -10.39
N PRO A 52 8.12 -2.80 -11.25
CA PRO A 52 7.02 -3.07 -12.16
C PRO A 52 5.78 -3.56 -11.39
N VAL A 53 4.62 -3.11 -11.85
CA VAL A 53 3.30 -3.58 -11.45
C VAL A 53 2.73 -4.36 -12.63
N PRO A 54 2.69 -5.70 -12.54
CA PRO A 54 2.12 -6.51 -13.60
C PRO A 54 0.72 -6.06 -13.94
N ARG A 55 0.38 -5.98 -15.22
CA ARG A 55 -0.92 -5.50 -15.67
C ARG A 55 -2.10 -6.25 -15.04
N ALA A 56 -1.97 -7.55 -14.84
CA ALA A 56 -2.99 -8.38 -14.20
C ALA A 56 -3.28 -7.97 -12.74
N GLU A 57 -2.29 -7.40 -12.06
CA GLU A 57 -2.39 -6.98 -10.66
C GLU A 57 -2.83 -5.52 -10.51
N PHE A 58 -2.67 -4.71 -11.56
CA PHE A 58 -2.95 -3.27 -11.52
C PHE A 58 -4.37 -2.96 -11.05
N SER A 59 -5.38 -3.67 -11.55
CA SER A 59 -6.78 -3.42 -11.14
C SER A 59 -7.01 -3.60 -9.64
N LYS A 60 -6.42 -4.63 -9.02
CA LYS A 60 -6.52 -4.88 -7.57
C LYS A 60 -5.85 -3.75 -6.78
N LEU A 61 -4.66 -3.33 -7.22
CA LEU A 61 -3.89 -2.27 -6.59
C LEU A 61 -4.68 -0.95 -6.55
N ILE A 62 -5.31 -0.58 -7.66
CA ILE A 62 -6.04 0.68 -7.77
C ILE A 62 -7.47 0.59 -7.18
N ASN A 63 -8.03 -0.62 -7.09
CA ASN A 63 -9.29 -0.82 -6.37
C ASN A 63 -9.13 -0.55 -4.86
N GLY A 64 -7.97 -0.89 -4.29
CA GLY A 64 -7.67 -0.64 -2.88
C GLY A 64 -8.39 -1.60 -1.93
N PHE A 65 -8.49 -1.21 -0.67
CA PHE A 65 -9.00 -2.05 0.40
C PHE A 65 -9.66 -1.21 1.50
N LEU A 66 -10.89 -1.57 1.86
CA LEU A 66 -11.65 -0.97 2.95
C LEU A 66 -11.67 -1.92 4.16
N PRO A 67 -11.06 -1.56 5.31
CA PRO A 67 -11.06 -2.42 6.48
C PRO A 67 -12.47 -2.58 7.05
N SER A 68 -12.84 -3.81 7.40
CA SER A 68 -14.15 -4.12 7.98
C SER A 68 -14.12 -4.36 9.49
N SER A 69 -12.92 -4.59 10.04
CA SER A 69 -12.69 -4.86 11.47
C SER A 69 -11.40 -4.23 11.97
N MET A 70 -11.21 -4.24 13.30
CA MET A 70 -9.96 -3.76 13.92
C MET A 70 -8.73 -4.60 13.54
N ASP A 71 -8.94 -5.85 13.11
CA ASP A 71 -7.86 -6.74 12.69
C ASP A 71 -7.39 -6.46 11.25
N ASN A 72 -8.18 -5.70 10.48
CA ASN A 72 -7.76 -5.14 9.21
C ASN A 72 -7.02 -3.82 9.47
N LYS A 73 -5.69 -3.89 9.50
CA LYS A 73 -4.85 -2.79 9.99
C LYS A 73 -4.59 -1.68 8.98
N TRP A 74 -5.05 -1.86 7.75
CA TRP A 74 -4.78 -1.00 6.62
C TRP A 74 -6.08 -0.54 5.95
N PHE A 75 -6.07 0.70 5.51
CA PHE A 75 -6.98 1.26 4.53
C PHE A 75 -6.15 1.67 3.31
N VAL A 76 -6.57 1.26 2.13
CA VAL A 76 -5.87 1.55 0.89
C VAL A 76 -6.85 2.13 -0.12
N TYR A 77 -6.49 3.24 -0.73
CA TYR A 77 -7.25 3.86 -1.81
C TYR A 77 -6.29 4.43 -2.86
N ALA A 78 -6.82 4.79 -4.02
CA ALA A 78 -6.00 5.32 -5.10
C ALA A 78 -6.70 6.40 -5.92
N ASP A 79 -5.91 7.39 -6.35
CA ASP A 79 -6.29 8.39 -7.33
C ASP A 79 -5.71 8.02 -8.71
N GLY A 80 -6.41 8.42 -9.78
CA GLY A 80 -6.03 8.11 -11.15
C GLY A 80 -6.18 6.62 -11.52
N PRO A 81 -5.64 6.14 -12.66
CA PRO A 81 -4.78 6.90 -13.55
C PRO A 81 -5.50 8.08 -14.21
N ASP A 82 -4.80 9.22 -14.31
CA ASP A 82 -5.23 10.36 -15.12
C ASP A 82 -4.99 10.11 -16.62
N ALA A 83 -5.38 11.06 -17.48
CA ALA A 83 -5.18 10.96 -18.94
C ALA A 83 -3.71 10.88 -19.38
N ARG A 84 -2.76 11.15 -18.48
CA ARG A 84 -1.33 11.05 -18.72
C ARG A 84 -0.75 9.76 -18.09
N GLY A 85 -1.58 8.88 -17.55
CA GLY A 85 -1.17 7.64 -16.91
C GLY A 85 -0.56 7.83 -15.52
N ASN A 86 -0.82 8.93 -14.83
CA ASN A 86 -0.35 9.10 -13.44
C ASN A 86 -1.43 8.58 -12.48
N ALA A 87 -1.05 7.64 -11.62
CA ALA A 87 -1.88 7.18 -10.52
C ALA A 87 -1.10 7.30 -9.21
N VAL A 88 -1.82 7.39 -8.09
CA VAL A 88 -1.24 7.42 -6.75
C VAL A 88 -2.00 6.48 -5.84
N VAL A 89 -1.30 5.57 -5.17
CA VAL A 89 -1.87 4.67 -4.15
C VAL A 89 -1.47 5.17 -2.78
N TYR A 90 -2.43 5.19 -1.85
CA TYR A 90 -2.25 5.67 -0.49
C TYR A 90 -2.52 4.53 0.50
N MET A 91 -1.57 4.30 1.41
CA MET A 91 -1.70 3.29 2.47
C MET A 91 -1.81 3.99 3.82
N VAL A 92 -2.92 3.75 4.50
CA VAL A 92 -3.34 4.46 5.71
C VAL A 92 -3.55 3.45 6.83
N ARG A 93 -3.15 3.81 8.05
CA ARG A 93 -3.37 2.98 9.22
C ARG A 93 -4.83 3.03 9.67
N SER A 94 -5.47 1.87 9.81
CA SER A 94 -6.93 1.81 9.99
C SER A 94 -7.45 2.33 11.34
N TRP A 95 -6.62 2.39 12.38
CA TRP A 95 -7.04 2.86 13.72
C TRP A 95 -6.54 4.25 14.12
N THR A 96 -5.50 4.80 13.48
CA THR A 96 -5.10 6.21 13.65
C THR A 96 -5.54 7.12 12.50
N GLY A 97 -5.75 6.57 11.30
CA GLY A 97 -5.99 7.36 10.09
C GLY A 97 -4.72 8.00 9.52
N TYR A 98 -3.55 7.64 10.03
CA TYR A 98 -2.29 8.20 9.54
C TYR A 98 -1.93 7.59 8.19
N LYS A 99 -1.70 8.44 7.19
CA LYS A 99 -1.08 8.03 5.93
C LYS A 99 0.38 7.66 6.21
N LEU A 100 0.74 6.42 5.91
CA LEU A 100 2.09 5.90 6.15
C LEU A 100 2.90 5.74 4.86
N VAL A 101 2.25 5.43 3.75
CA VAL A 101 2.90 5.28 2.44
C VAL A 101 2.05 5.89 1.34
N GLU A 102 2.72 6.48 0.36
CA GLU A 102 2.18 6.93 -0.92
C GLU A 102 3.07 6.41 -2.04
N LEU A 103 2.47 5.76 -3.05
CA LEU A 103 3.18 5.22 -4.21
C LEU A 103 2.73 5.96 -5.46
N LYS A 104 3.66 6.63 -6.14
CA LYS A 104 3.39 7.17 -7.47
C LYS A 104 3.60 6.09 -8.51
N ILE A 105 2.62 5.93 -9.39
CA ILE A 105 2.59 4.91 -10.42
C ILE A 105 2.47 5.58 -11.78
N LYS A 106 3.27 5.09 -12.72
CA LYS A 106 3.17 5.42 -14.13
C LYS A 106 2.56 4.25 -14.89
N VAL A 107 1.40 4.51 -15.48
CA VAL A 107 0.74 3.63 -16.45
C VAL A 107 1.19 4.04 -17.85
N PRO A 108 1.66 3.10 -18.68
CA PRO A 108 1.98 3.36 -20.07
C PRO A 108 0.77 3.89 -20.85
N VAL A 109 1.01 4.92 -21.67
CA VAL A 109 0.02 5.53 -22.55
C VAL A 109 0.60 5.56 -23.96
N ASP A 110 -0.17 5.14 -24.95
CA ASP A 110 0.23 5.15 -26.36
C ASP A 110 0.19 6.55 -26.99
N GLU A 111 0.58 6.65 -28.26
CA GLU A 111 0.61 7.91 -29.02
C GLU A 111 -0.78 8.55 -29.18
N ASP A 112 -1.85 7.74 -29.08
CA ASP A 112 -3.25 8.17 -29.15
C ASP A 112 -3.80 8.62 -27.79
N GLY A 113 -3.01 8.53 -26.71
CA GLY A 113 -3.45 8.88 -25.36
C GLY A 113 -4.26 7.78 -24.65
N LYS A 114 -4.25 6.53 -25.15
CA LYS A 114 -4.91 5.38 -24.51
C LYS A 114 -3.92 4.59 -23.67
N PHE A 115 -4.41 3.92 -22.63
CA PHE A 115 -3.56 3.05 -21.83
C PHE A 115 -3.03 1.89 -22.68
N ALA A 116 -1.71 1.74 -22.72
CA ALA A 116 -1.05 0.68 -23.46
C ALA A 116 -1.12 -0.64 -22.68
N GLU A 117 -0.98 -1.75 -23.40
CA GLU A 117 -1.09 -3.12 -22.88
C GLU A 117 0.22 -3.59 -22.20
N GLU A 118 0.92 -2.67 -21.53
CA GLU A 118 2.21 -2.88 -20.88
C GLU A 118 2.10 -2.82 -19.35
N ASP A 119 3.12 -3.34 -18.66
CA ASP A 119 3.17 -3.27 -17.20
C ASP A 119 3.32 -1.82 -16.72
N SER A 120 2.60 -1.49 -15.66
CA SER A 120 2.77 -0.21 -14.98
C SER A 120 4.03 -0.23 -14.12
N LYS A 121 4.44 0.93 -13.63
CA LYS A 121 5.65 1.05 -12.81
C LYS A 121 5.42 1.97 -11.64
N ILE A 122 5.67 1.49 -10.42
CA ILE A 122 5.90 2.39 -9.29
C ILE A 122 7.18 3.16 -9.62
N THR A 123 7.14 4.48 -9.52
CA THR A 123 8.28 5.36 -9.83
C THR A 123 8.87 5.97 -8.59
N GLU A 124 8.05 6.19 -7.57
CA GLU A 124 8.42 6.87 -6.33
C GLU A 124 7.61 6.33 -5.15
N ILE A 125 8.25 6.28 -3.99
CA ILE A 125 7.63 6.04 -2.70
C ILE A 125 7.82 7.29 -1.83
N THR A 126 6.75 7.74 -1.19
CA THR A 126 6.81 8.69 -0.08
C THR A 126 6.33 7.99 1.18
N TRP A 127 7.03 8.12 2.30
CA TRP A 127 6.64 7.51 3.57
C TRP A 127 6.73 8.47 4.75
N GLU A 128 5.97 8.16 5.80
CA GLU A 128 6.01 8.86 7.08
C GLU A 128 7.29 8.48 7.85
N SER A 129 8.10 9.47 8.23
CA SER A 129 9.31 9.27 9.04
C SER A 129 9.23 9.85 10.45
N SER A 130 8.09 10.44 10.83
CA SER A 130 7.86 10.89 12.19
C SER A 130 7.92 9.72 13.18
N GLN A 131 8.86 9.79 14.13
CA GLN A 131 9.01 8.82 15.21
C GLN A 131 7.78 8.73 16.13
N GLU A 132 6.93 9.77 16.14
CA GLU A 132 5.64 9.76 16.85
C GLU A 132 4.61 8.84 16.18
N ARG A 133 4.70 8.67 14.86
CA ARG A 133 3.70 7.95 14.05
C ARG A 133 4.18 6.57 13.63
N TYR A 134 5.46 6.45 13.32
CA TYR A 134 6.09 5.19 12.97
C TYR A 134 7.56 5.19 13.38
N THR A 135 7.90 4.36 14.37
CA THR A 135 9.24 4.31 14.95
C THR A 135 10.24 3.61 14.03
N ASP A 136 11.47 4.15 13.97
CA ASP A 136 12.62 3.57 13.26
C ASP A 136 12.39 3.23 11.77
N GLN A 137 11.53 4.00 11.08
CA GLN A 137 11.23 3.78 9.66
C GLN A 137 12.44 4.13 8.77
N THR A 138 13.02 3.13 8.11
CA THR A 138 14.01 3.32 7.04
C THR A 138 13.35 3.27 5.65
N GLU A 139 14.11 3.62 4.61
CA GLU A 139 13.67 3.46 3.22
C GLU A 139 13.38 1.99 2.88
N GLU A 140 14.28 1.08 3.25
CA GLU A 140 14.12 -0.36 3.02
C GLU A 140 12.87 -0.88 3.72
N GLY A 141 12.68 -0.51 4.99
CA GLY A 141 11.48 -0.87 5.74
C GLY A 141 10.20 -0.29 5.13
N ALA A 142 10.27 0.87 4.48
CA ALA A 142 9.10 1.52 3.87
C ALA A 142 8.71 0.80 2.58
N LYS A 143 9.71 0.42 1.78
CA LYS A 143 9.54 -0.41 0.58
C LYS A 143 9.04 -1.81 0.94
N GLU A 144 9.56 -2.42 2.00
CA GLU A 144 9.09 -3.71 2.52
C GLU A 144 7.63 -3.62 3.00
N MET A 145 7.30 -2.61 3.81
CA MET A 145 5.92 -2.34 4.22
C MET A 145 4.99 -2.20 3.02
N ALA A 146 5.37 -1.40 2.02
CA ALA A 146 4.57 -1.21 0.82
C ALA A 146 4.38 -2.52 0.04
N ARG A 147 5.43 -3.33 -0.12
CA ARG A 147 5.36 -4.66 -0.76
C ARG A 147 4.42 -5.60 0.01
N GLU A 148 4.54 -5.64 1.32
CA GLU A 148 3.71 -6.50 2.17
C GLU A 148 2.25 -6.05 2.18
N VAL A 149 1.96 -4.75 2.19
CA VAL A 149 0.58 -4.27 2.03
C VAL A 149 0.03 -4.66 0.67
N CYS A 150 0.78 -4.47 -0.42
CA CYS A 150 0.37 -4.93 -1.75
C CYS A 150 0.08 -6.44 -1.76
N ASN A 151 0.99 -7.26 -1.27
CA ASN A 151 0.85 -8.72 -1.32
C ASN A 151 -0.22 -9.24 -0.35
N TRP A 152 -0.11 -8.92 0.93
CA TRP A 152 -0.95 -9.49 2.00
C TRP A 152 -2.34 -8.87 2.08
N VAL A 153 -2.47 -7.57 1.80
CA VAL A 153 -3.75 -6.86 1.94
C VAL A 153 -4.50 -6.79 0.61
N LEU A 154 -3.79 -6.61 -0.51
CA LEU A 154 -4.41 -6.42 -1.83
C LEU A 154 -4.32 -7.64 -2.74
N ASP A 155 -3.61 -8.71 -2.35
CA ASP A 155 -3.26 -9.83 -3.22
C ASP A 155 -2.58 -9.38 -4.52
N VAL A 156 -1.69 -8.38 -4.42
CA VAL A 156 -0.94 -7.79 -5.53
C VAL A 156 0.52 -8.23 -5.47
N LYS A 157 0.95 -8.97 -6.48
CA LYS A 157 2.34 -9.37 -6.66
C LYS A 157 3.09 -8.36 -7.51
N LEU A 158 3.90 -7.54 -6.84
CA LEU A 158 4.85 -6.65 -7.51
C LEU A 158 6.03 -7.45 -8.07
N GLY A 159 6.66 -6.98 -9.15
CA GLY A 159 7.88 -7.59 -9.68
C GLY A 159 9.18 -7.08 -9.05
#